data_AF-F5W008-F1
#
_entry.id   AF-F5W008-F1
#
_cell.length_a   1.000
_cell.length_b   1.000
_cell.length_c   1.000
_cell.angle_alpha   90.00
_cell.angle_beta   90.00
_cell.angle_gamma   90.00
#
_symmetry.space_group_name_H-M   'P 1'
#
loop_
_entity.id
_entity.type
_entity.pdbx_description
1 polymer ?
#
loop_
_entity_poly.entity_id
_entity_poly.type
_entity_poly.pdbx_seq_one_letter_code
_entity_poly.pdbx_strand_id
1 'polypeptide(L)'
;MLGNVTCNVTVTESNATEEDRDKDKELDKDKNINNHNNENQIQIIVEEYQSRIAPIDGTQFSIIKEFIELDEMEPGVILKAIGIAADNGKRNFSYIKAILTTWKNDGILTIAAVEERERIFKENKNKGSINQSNKKSNVPEWSHPDYVNTTSEETKKELEEKKKKC
;
A
#
# COMPACT_ATOMS: atom_id res chain seq x y z
N MET A 1 30.15 -9.32 -50.85
CA MET A 1 29.50 -8.02 -50.55
C MET A 1 28.20 -8.33 -49.84
N LEU A 2 28.15 -8.16 -48.52
CA LEU A 2 27.67 -6.95 -47.82
C LEU A 2 26.18 -6.68 -48.09
N GLY A 3 25.39 -6.82 -47.03
CA GLY A 3 23.96 -6.49 -47.00
C GLY A 3 23.35 -6.79 -45.64
N ASN A 4 23.95 -6.28 -44.56
CA ASN A 4 23.37 -6.22 -43.23
C ASN A 4 22.26 -5.15 -43.25
N VAL A 5 21.03 -5.50 -42.87
CA VAL A 5 19.98 -4.51 -42.60
C VAL A 5 19.57 -4.64 -41.14
N THR A 6 20.14 -3.73 -40.37
CA THR A 6 19.90 -3.49 -38.95
C THR A 6 18.61 -2.69 -38.75
N CYS A 7 17.83 -3.06 -37.73
CA CYS A 7 17.21 -2.12 -36.80
C CYS A 7 15.83 -1.60 -37.29
N ASN A 8 14.70 -1.55 -36.59
CA ASN A 8 14.44 -0.68 -35.44
C ASN A 8 13.10 -1.11 -34.83
N VAL A 9 13.12 -1.84 -33.71
CA VAL A 9 11.95 -2.04 -32.86
C VAL A 9 11.96 -0.90 -31.86
N THR A 10 11.02 0.04 -32.00
CA THR A 10 10.74 1.03 -30.96
C THR A 10 10.03 0.33 -29.81
N VAL A 11 10.78 0.02 -28.76
CA VAL A 11 10.23 -0.34 -27.46
C VAL A 11 9.74 0.96 -26.83
N THR A 12 8.42 1.13 -26.75
CA THR A 12 7.83 2.19 -25.93
C THR A 12 8.11 1.83 -24.48
N GLU A 13 9.01 2.58 -23.86
CA GLU A 13 9.26 2.48 -22.42
C GLU A 13 7.98 2.82 -21.66
N SER A 14 7.51 1.82 -20.93
CA SER A 14 6.43 1.89 -19.96
C SER A 14 6.76 2.95 -18.90
N ASN A 15 5.96 4.02 -18.80
CA ASN A 15 5.96 4.85 -17.60
C ASN A 15 5.15 4.14 -16.51
N ALA A 16 5.79 3.17 -15.85
CA ALA A 16 5.30 2.57 -14.62
C ALA A 16 6.22 3.05 -13.49
N THR A 17 5.80 4.10 -12.77
CA THR A 17 6.43 4.44 -11.51
C THR A 17 5.95 3.45 -10.46
N GLU A 18 6.54 2.25 -10.48
CA GLU A 18 6.52 1.31 -9.37
C GLU A 18 7.54 1.83 -8.34
N GLU A 19 7.05 2.51 -7.31
CA GLU A 19 7.80 2.66 -6.06
C GLU A 19 7.10 1.86 -4.97
N ASP A 20 7.15 0.52 -5.09
CA ASP A 20 7.02 -0.38 -3.94
C ASP A 20 8.31 -0.26 -3.12
N ARG A 21 8.33 0.70 -2.19
CA ARG A 21 9.33 0.74 -1.12
C ARG A 21 8.77 0.05 0.12
N ASP A 22 8.81 -1.28 0.10
CA ASP A 22 8.82 -2.07 1.33
C ASP A 22 10.14 -1.76 2.07
N LYS A 23 10.07 -0.81 3.01
CA LYS A 23 11.12 -0.57 4.00
C LYS A 23 10.57 -0.92 5.38
N ASP A 24 10.47 -2.21 5.64
CA ASP A 24 10.37 -2.72 7.01
C ASP A 24 11.71 -2.47 7.72
N LYS A 25 11.86 -1.27 8.29
CA LYS A 25 12.80 -1.03 9.38
C LYS A 25 12.00 -0.83 10.65
N GLU A 26 11.66 -1.95 11.29
CA GLU A 26 11.28 -1.96 12.70
C GLU A 26 12.49 -1.48 13.52
N LEU A 27 12.51 -0.18 13.81
CA LEU A 27 13.29 0.40 14.89
C LEU A 27 12.32 0.60 16.06
N ASP A 28 12.15 -0.47 16.84
CA ASP A 28 11.56 -0.39 18.17
C ASP A 28 12.49 0.42 19.06
N LYS A 29 12.34 1.75 18.98
CA LYS A 29 12.73 2.64 20.07
C LYS A 29 11.54 2.73 21.02
N ASP A 30 11.33 1.66 21.77
CA ASP A 30 10.51 1.67 22.98
C ASP A 30 11.20 2.54 24.03
N LYS A 31 11.14 3.85 23.85
CA LYS A 31 11.30 4.77 24.96
C LYS A 31 10.01 4.67 25.77
N ASN A 32 10.05 3.84 26.80
CA ASN A 32 9.12 3.86 27.92
C ASN A 32 9.11 5.29 28.51
N ILE A 33 8.17 6.13 28.07
CA ILE A 33 7.94 7.49 28.56
C ILE A 33 6.95 7.39 29.72
N ASN A 34 7.37 6.77 30.82
CA ASN A 34 6.80 7.09 32.14
C ASN A 34 7.58 8.29 32.70
N ASN A 35 7.31 9.49 32.21
CA ASN A 35 7.79 10.69 32.89
C ASN A 35 6.78 11.84 32.77
N HIS A 36 6.27 12.27 33.92
CA HIS A 36 5.10 13.12 34.14
C HIS A 36 5.42 14.62 33.92
N ASN A 37 6.18 14.96 32.87
CA ASN A 37 6.45 16.34 32.49
C ASN A 37 6.18 16.53 30.99
N ASN A 38 5.09 17.22 30.69
CA ASN A 38 4.64 17.57 29.34
C ASN A 38 5.71 18.35 28.55
N GLU A 39 6.47 19.24 29.19
CA GLU A 39 7.54 19.99 28.52
C GLU A 39 8.64 19.07 27.99
N ASN A 40 9.02 18.05 28.76
CA ASN A 40 10.02 17.06 28.33
C ASN A 40 9.51 16.23 27.15
N GLN A 41 8.21 15.95 27.09
CA GLN A 41 7.61 15.17 25.99
C GLN A 41 7.54 15.98 24.69
N ILE A 42 7.19 17.26 24.77
CA ILE A 42 7.21 18.18 23.62
C ILE A 42 8.63 18.30 23.06
N GLN A 43 9.63 18.42 23.93
CA GLN A 43 11.03 18.47 23.53
C GLN A 43 11.46 17.22 22.74
N ILE A 44 11.06 16.03 23.20
CA ILE A 44 11.35 14.77 22.49
C ILE A 44 10.70 14.76 21.09
N ILE A 45 9.45 15.22 20.97
CA ILE A 45 8.76 15.33 19.68
C ILE A 45 9.52 16.27 18.74
N VAL A 46 9.92 17.45 19.24
CA VAL A 46 10.67 18.44 18.47
C VAL A 46 11.99 17.86 17.98
N GLU A 47 12.74 17.18 18.84
CA GLU A 47 14.00 16.53 18.48
C GLU A 47 13.81 15.46 17.40
N GLU A 48 12.80 14.60 17.54
CA GLU A 48 12.52 13.54 16.57
C GLU A 48 12.10 14.13 15.22
N TYR A 49 11.25 15.16 15.23
CA TYR A 49 10.85 15.90 14.03
C TYR A 49 12.06 16.50 13.32
N GLN A 50 12.90 17.23 14.06
CA GLN A 50 14.08 17.90 13.49
C GLN A 50 15.11 16.91 12.95
N SER A 51 15.26 15.75 13.60
CA SER A 51 16.18 14.69 13.20
C SER A 51 15.76 14.00 11.89
N ARG A 52 14.46 13.77 11.69
CA ARG A 52 13.96 12.99 10.53
C ARG A 52 13.39 13.82 9.39
N ILE A 53 12.85 15.01 9.68
CA ILE A 53 12.02 15.80 8.76
C ILE A 53 12.76 17.06 8.33
N ALA A 54 12.77 18.09 9.19
CA ALA A 54 13.29 19.43 8.91
C ALA A 54 13.36 20.27 10.20
N PRO A 55 14.08 21.41 10.21
CA PRO A 55 13.98 22.39 11.29
C PRO A 55 12.51 22.82 11.51
N ILE A 56 12.07 22.83 12.77
CA ILE A 56 10.71 23.23 13.13
C ILE A 56 10.57 24.75 13.15
N ASP A 57 9.47 25.27 12.63
CA ASP A 57 9.11 26.69 12.77
C ASP A 57 8.14 26.92 13.95
N GLY A 58 7.94 28.18 14.34
CA GLY A 58 7.07 28.53 15.47
C GLY A 58 5.59 28.19 15.25
N THR A 59 5.10 28.20 14.01
CA THR A 59 3.72 27.84 13.69
C THR A 59 3.50 26.34 13.82
N GLN A 60 4.43 25.53 13.30
CA GLN A 60 4.43 24.07 13.42
C GLN A 60 4.52 23.65 14.89
N PHE A 61 5.38 24.30 15.67
CA PHE A 61 5.49 24.08 17.11
C PHE A 61 4.15 24.31 17.83
N SER A 62 3.50 25.45 17.57
CA SER A 62 2.20 25.76 18.15
C SER A 62 1.12 24.73 17.80
N ILE A 63 1.11 24.23 16.56
CA ILE A 63 0.16 23.21 16.13
C ILE A 63 0.42 21.87 16.85
N ILE A 64 1.68 21.44 16.98
CA ILE A 64 2.02 20.23 17.75
C ILE A 64 1.56 20.37 19.20
N LYS A 65 1.80 21.55 19.79
CA LYS A 65 1.38 21.86 21.16
C LYS A 65 -0.14 21.82 21.32
N GLU A 66 -0.88 22.36 20.34
CA GLU A 66 -2.35 22.32 20.31
C GLU A 66 -2.89 20.87 20.30
N PHE A 67 -2.31 19.97 19.50
CA PHE A 67 -2.72 18.57 19.50
C PHE A 67 -2.56 17.89 20.88
N ILE A 68 -1.53 18.27 21.64
CA ILE A 68 -1.27 17.68 22.97
C ILE A 68 -2.17 18.33 24.02
N GLU A 69 -2.24 19.66 24.06
CA GLU A 69 -2.89 20.40 25.15
C GLU A 69 -4.40 20.56 24.95
N LEU A 70 -4.85 20.73 23.71
CA LEU A 70 -6.26 21.01 23.39
C LEU A 70 -7.02 19.74 23.01
N ASP A 71 -6.38 18.87 22.22
CA ASP A 71 -6.99 17.63 21.74
C ASP A 71 -6.68 16.43 22.64
N GLU A 72 -5.93 16.64 23.73
CA GLU A 72 -5.51 15.60 24.69
C GLU A 72 -4.84 14.38 24.01
N MET A 73 -4.17 14.62 22.87
CA MET A 73 -3.50 13.56 22.12
C MET A 73 -2.20 13.17 22.79
N GLU A 74 -1.98 11.86 22.95
CA GLU A 74 -0.77 11.34 23.56
C GLU A 74 0.46 11.68 22.69
N PRO A 75 1.57 12.17 23.29
CA PRO A 75 2.80 12.48 22.56
C PRO A 75 3.34 11.32 21.70
N GLY A 76 3.14 10.09 22.16
CA GLY A 76 3.52 8.87 21.43
C GLY A 76 2.83 8.77 20.06
N VAL A 77 1.58 9.22 19.95
CA VAL A 77 0.83 9.25 18.69
C VAL A 77 1.49 10.20 17.70
N ILE A 78 1.89 11.39 18.16
CA ILE A 78 2.57 12.37 17.31
C ILE A 78 3.92 11.84 16.82
N LEU A 79 4.69 11.18 17.69
CA LEU A 79 5.94 10.51 17.32
C LEU A 79 5.73 9.45 16.23
N LYS A 80 4.68 8.62 16.34
CA LYS A 80 4.34 7.63 15.31
C LYS A 80 4.00 8.30 13.97
N ALA A 81 3.20 9.37 13.97
CA ALA A 81 2.87 10.10 12.74
C ALA A 81 4.12 10.66 12.03
N ILE A 82 5.09 11.18 12.79
CA ILE A 82 6.39 11.64 12.27
C ILE A 82 7.16 10.46 11.65
N GLY A 83 7.21 9.31 12.35
CA GLY A 83 7.81 8.08 11.84
C GLY A 83 7.22 7.66 10.49
N ILE A 84 5.89 7.54 10.42
CA ILE A 84 5.16 7.17 9.19
C ILE A 84 5.47 8.14 8.05
N ALA A 85 5.49 9.46 8.32
CA ALA A 85 5.82 10.46 7.31
C ALA A 85 7.26 10.33 6.80
N ALA A 86 8.20 10.03 7.70
CA ALA A 86 9.60 9.81 7.36
C ALA A 86 9.80 8.54 6.52
N ASP A 87 9.21 7.42 6.97
CA ASP A 87 9.38 6.10 6.36
C ASP A 87 8.72 6.04 4.98
N ASN A 88 7.55 6.69 4.82
CA ASN A 88 6.87 6.84 3.52
C ASN A 88 7.57 7.86 2.59
N GLY A 89 8.66 8.50 3.01
CA GLY A 89 9.37 9.53 2.25
C GLY A 89 8.60 10.85 2.10
N LYS A 90 7.42 10.98 2.71
CA LYS A 90 6.56 12.18 2.70
C LYS A 90 6.91 13.10 3.88
N ARG A 91 8.19 13.48 3.94
CA ARG A 91 8.82 14.28 5.02
C ARG A 91 8.41 15.75 4.97
N ASN A 92 7.14 16.05 5.23
CA ASN A 92 6.66 17.43 5.36
C ASN A 92 5.59 17.54 6.45
N PHE A 93 5.50 18.72 7.05
CA PHE A 93 4.57 18.97 8.16
C PHE A 93 3.10 18.82 7.74
N SER A 94 2.74 19.24 6.52
CA SER A 94 1.37 19.14 6.02
C SER A 94 0.86 17.69 6.02
N TYR A 95 1.71 16.74 5.63
CA TYR A 95 1.38 15.32 5.65
C TYR A 95 1.21 14.79 7.08
N ILE A 96 2.11 15.18 7.99
CA ILE A 96 2.00 14.82 9.43
C ILE A 96 0.69 15.38 10.01
N LYS A 97 0.39 16.66 9.78
CA LYS A 97 -0.86 17.30 10.22
C LYS A 97 -2.09 16.59 9.67
N ALA A 98 -2.06 16.16 8.41
CA ALA A 98 -3.16 15.42 7.81
C ALA A 98 -3.38 14.08 8.53
N ILE A 99 -2.33 13.31 8.82
CA ILE A 99 -2.40 12.06 9.59
C ILE A 99 -3.04 12.32 10.97
N LEU A 100 -2.51 13.30 11.72
CA LEU A 100 -3.01 13.63 13.05
C LEU A 100 -4.47 14.09 13.03
N THR A 101 -4.86 14.87 12.03
CA THR A 101 -6.25 15.33 11.85
C THR A 101 -7.18 14.16 11.58
N THR A 102 -6.78 13.22 10.72
CA THR A 102 -7.53 11.99 10.46
C THR A 102 -7.67 11.16 11.73
N TRP A 103 -6.58 10.95 12.47
CA TRP A 103 -6.60 10.18 13.71
C TRP A 103 -7.48 10.82 14.78
N LYS A 104 -7.41 12.14 14.94
CA LYS A 104 -8.32 12.91 15.79
C LYS A 104 -9.79 12.67 15.42
N ASN A 105 -10.12 12.80 14.14
CA ASN A 105 -11.49 12.59 13.66
C ASN A 105 -11.97 11.15 13.87
N ASP A 106 -11.06 10.18 13.80
CA ASP A 106 -11.31 8.76 14.05
C ASP A 106 -11.33 8.41 15.56
N GLY A 107 -11.07 9.37 16.46
CA GLY A 107 -11.01 9.16 17.91
C GLY A 107 -9.75 8.44 18.40
N ILE A 108 -8.69 8.42 17.59
CA ILE A 108 -7.43 7.73 17.86
C ILE A 108 -6.46 8.73 18.52
N LEU A 109 -6.59 8.86 19.83
CA LEU A 109 -5.81 9.80 20.64
C LEU A 109 -4.68 9.14 21.45
N THR A 110 -4.67 7.81 21.56
CA THR A 110 -3.71 7.04 22.36
C THR A 110 -2.84 6.13 21.50
N ILE A 111 -1.64 5.81 21.98
CA ILE A 111 -0.72 4.94 21.27
C ILE A 111 -1.32 3.54 21.01
N ALA A 112 -2.03 3.00 22.00
CA ALA A 112 -2.69 1.71 21.90
C ALA A 112 -3.75 1.68 20.78
N ALA A 113 -4.48 2.78 20.58
CA ALA A 113 -5.47 2.88 19.51
C ALA A 113 -4.80 2.94 18.12
N VAL A 114 -3.65 3.60 18.01
CA VAL A 114 -2.84 3.60 16.77
C VAL A 114 -2.36 2.20 16.44
N GLU A 115 -1.80 1.49 17.42
CA GLU A 115 -1.29 0.12 17.25
C GLU A 115 -2.40 -0.86 16.83
N GLU A 116 -3.59 -0.76 17.43
CA GLU A 116 -4.73 -1.59 17.04
C GLU A 116 -5.18 -1.30 15.59
N ARG A 117 -5.21 -0.03 15.18
CA ARG A 117 -5.48 0.34 13.78
C ARG A 117 -4.45 -0.27 12.83
N GLU A 118 -3.16 -0.20 13.18
CA GLU A 118 -2.09 -0.77 12.37
C GLU A 118 -2.20 -2.30 12.28
N ARG A 119 -2.54 -2.97 13.39
CA ARG A 119 -2.80 -4.41 13.41
C ARG A 119 -3.94 -4.79 12.47
N ILE A 120 -5.08 -4.10 12.56
CA ILE A 120 -6.24 -4.32 11.68
C ILE A 120 -5.85 -4.11 10.21
N PHE A 121 -5.09 -3.07 9.91
CA PHE A 121 -4.63 -2.80 8.55
C PHE A 121 -3.72 -3.91 8.00
N LYS A 122 -2.73 -4.37 8.79
CA LYS A 122 -1.85 -5.48 8.43
C LYS A 122 -2.63 -6.78 8.22
N GLU A 123 -3.57 -7.10 9.11
CA GLU A 123 -4.43 -8.28 8.98
C GLU A 123 -5.29 -8.23 7.70
N ASN A 124 -5.85 -7.07 7.37
CA ASN A 124 -6.68 -6.90 6.18
C ASN A 124 -5.87 -6.98 4.88
N LYS A 125 -4.63 -6.47 4.87
CA LYS A 125 -3.70 -6.62 3.72
C LYS A 125 -3.42 -8.10 3.43
N ASN A 126 -3.23 -8.91 4.48
CA ASN A 126 -2.98 -10.35 4.35
C ASN A 126 -4.22 -11.13 3.86
N LYS A 127 -5.42 -10.76 4.31
CA LYS A 127 -6.70 -11.38 3.87
C LYS A 127 -7.04 -11.04 2.41
N GLY A 128 -6.65 -9.86 1.92
CA GLY A 128 -6.85 -9.45 0.52
C GLY A 128 -6.09 -10.32 -0.49
N SER A 129 -4.90 -10.79 -0.13
CA SER A 129 -4.06 -11.64 -1.00
C SER A 129 -4.66 -13.05 -1.20
N ILE A 130 -5.28 -13.63 -0.17
CA ILE A 130 -5.88 -14.98 -0.23
C ILE A 130 -7.07 -15.04 -1.20
N ASN A 131 -7.85 -13.95 -1.29
CA ASN A 131 -9.03 -13.86 -2.16
C ASN A 131 -8.71 -13.61 -3.64
N GLN A 132 -7.45 -13.42 -4.01
CA GLN A 132 -7.02 -13.21 -5.40
C GLN A 132 -6.72 -14.52 -6.16
N SER A 133 -6.97 -15.68 -5.53
CA SER A 133 -6.80 -17.02 -6.12
C SER A 133 -7.88 -17.40 -7.15
N ASN A 134 -8.97 -16.63 -7.27
CA ASN A 134 -9.96 -16.80 -8.34
C ASN A 134 -9.55 -16.02 -9.62
N LYS A 135 -8.37 -16.33 -10.19
CA LYS A 135 -8.09 -15.94 -11.57
C LYS A 135 -8.93 -16.82 -12.49
N LYS A 136 -10.00 -16.27 -13.05
CA LYS A 136 -10.76 -16.90 -14.14
C LYS A 136 -9.77 -17.26 -15.25
N SER A 137 -9.71 -18.54 -15.63
CA SER A 137 -8.88 -19.00 -16.74
C SER A 137 -9.22 -18.21 -18.00
N ASN A 138 -8.22 -17.87 -18.81
CA ASN A 138 -8.45 -17.29 -20.14
C ASN A 138 -8.94 -18.35 -21.15
N VAL A 139 -9.04 -19.62 -20.71
CA VAL A 139 -9.59 -20.73 -21.48
C VAL A 139 -11.12 -20.74 -21.29
N PRO A 140 -11.90 -20.55 -22.36
CA PRO A 140 -13.35 -20.64 -22.28
C PRO A 140 -13.82 -22.07 -21.95
N GLU A 141 -14.95 -22.18 -21.26
CA GLU A 141 -15.55 -23.45 -20.81
C GLU A 141 -15.82 -24.46 -21.94
N TRP A 142 -16.04 -23.98 -23.17
CA TRP A 142 -16.29 -24.85 -24.32
C TRP A 142 -15.02 -25.50 -24.88
N SER A 143 -13.83 -25.04 -24.48
CA SER A 143 -12.56 -25.66 -24.85
C SER A 143 -12.40 -26.95 -24.06
N HIS A 144 -12.88 -28.06 -24.62
CA HIS A 144 -12.68 -29.40 -24.08
C HIS A 144 -11.38 -29.97 -24.67
N PRO A 145 -10.20 -29.80 -24.02
CA PRO A 145 -8.92 -30.24 -24.58
C PRO A 145 -8.86 -31.75 -24.81
N ASP A 146 -9.62 -32.52 -24.04
CA ASP A 146 -9.70 -33.98 -24.12
C ASP A 146 -10.86 -34.46 -25.00
N TYR A 147 -11.41 -33.59 -25.86
CA TYR A 147 -12.49 -33.98 -26.75
C TYR A 147 -12.03 -35.03 -27.76
N VAL A 148 -12.60 -36.23 -27.65
CA VAL A 148 -12.44 -37.31 -28.63
C VAL A 148 -13.71 -37.42 -29.47
N ASN A 149 -13.58 -37.39 -30.79
CA ASN A 149 -14.72 -37.54 -31.69
C ASN A 149 -15.16 -39.01 -31.72
N THR A 150 -16.28 -39.33 -31.08
CA THR A 150 -16.88 -40.67 -31.04
C THR A 150 -17.99 -40.86 -32.09
N THR A 151 -17.99 -40.05 -33.15
CA THR A 151 -19.02 -40.09 -34.18
C THR A 151 -18.86 -41.37 -35.00
N SER A 152 -19.90 -42.20 -35.04
CA SER A 152 -19.98 -43.37 -35.91
C SER A 152 -19.77 -42.95 -37.38
N GLU A 153 -19.09 -43.79 -38.16
CA GLU A 153 -18.88 -43.57 -39.60
C GLU A 153 -20.21 -43.34 -40.35
N GLU A 154 -21.29 -43.94 -39.86
CA GLU A 154 -22.64 -43.80 -40.41
C GLU A 154 -23.17 -42.36 -40.32
N THR A 155 -23.03 -41.72 -39.15
CA THR A 155 -23.50 -40.33 -38.93
C THR A 155 -22.61 -39.31 -39.62
N LYS A 156 -21.32 -39.62 -39.78
CA LYS A 156 -20.39 -38.80 -40.57
C LYS A 156 -20.76 -38.80 -42.06
N LYS A 157 -21.14 -39.97 -42.60
CA LYS A 157 -21.54 -40.14 -43.99
C LYS A 157 -22.88 -39.44 -44.29
N GLU A 158 -23.86 -39.55 -43.39
CA GLU A 158 -25.14 -38.85 -43.54
C GLU A 158 -24.97 -37.31 -43.57
N LEU A 159 -24.06 -36.78 -42.76
CA LEU A 159 -23.75 -35.34 -42.77
C LEU A 159 -23.11 -34.88 -44.08
N GLU A 160 -22.29 -35.74 -44.71
CA GLU A 160 -21.65 -35.44 -45.99
C GLU A 160 -22.66 -35.49 -47.16
N GLU A 161 -23.60 -36.43 -47.12
CA GLU A 161 -24.71 -36.50 -48.09
C GLU A 161 -25.63 -35.28 -47.96
N LYS A 162 -25.92 -34.83 -46.73
CA LYS A 162 -26.69 -33.60 -46.50
C LYS A 162 -25.96 -32.35 -46.99
N LYS A 163 -24.63 -32.27 -46.84
CA LYS A 163 -23.81 -31.16 -47.37
C LYS A 163 -23.79 -31.11 -48.90
N LYS A 164 -23.91 -32.25 -49.58
CA LYS A 164 -23.95 -32.34 -51.06
C LYS A 164 -25.34 -32.04 -51.64
N LYS A 165 -26.37 -31.99 -50.79
CA LYS A 165 -27.77 -31.79 -51.20
C LYS A 165 -28.22 -30.33 -51.11
N CYS A 166 -27.35 -29.42 -50.66
CA CYS A 166 -27.57 -27.97 -50.63
C CYS A 166 -26.78 -27.27 -51.74
#